data_AF-A8WP45-F1
#
_entry.id   AF-A8WP45-F1
#
_cell.length_a   1.000
_cell.length_b   1.000
_cell.length_c   1.000
_cell.angle_alpha   90.00
_cell.angle_beta   90.00
_cell.angle_gamma   90.00
#
_symmetry.space_group_name_H-M   'P 1'
#
loop_
_entity.id
_entity.type
_entity.pdbx_description
1 polymer ?
#
loop_
_entity_poly.entity_id
_entity_poly.type
_entity_poly.pdbx_seq_one_letter_code
_entity_poly.pdbx_strand_id
1 'polypeptide(L)'
;MATEQNDQEERGALIVFEDRQSPVGEMIDRYLRGEIDMDEHALHLLFSADRFLKKKMIKQHIVVKIYGKKNEILIIIIVFRPIGLPKPDIVLFFQVSPEVAASRGGFGNERLETAQLQAEVAKVMPTLRDDAFWKSVNADAALAAVEKEVFQLYTELDRSKPLEVLEKI
;
A
#
# COMPACT_ATOMS: atom_id res chain seq x y z
N MET A 1 -12.54 -44.96 -0.69
CA MET A 1 -12.89 -43.56 -1.01
C MET A 1 -12.72 -42.74 0.26
N ALA A 2 -11.63 -41.99 0.32
CA ALA A 2 -11.44 -40.80 1.14
C ALA A 2 -10.29 -40.06 0.45
N THR A 3 -10.63 -39.05 -0.32
CA THR A 3 -9.67 -38.17 -0.98
C THR A 3 -9.07 -37.28 0.10
N GLU A 4 -7.79 -37.50 0.40
CA GLU A 4 -6.94 -36.55 1.13
C GLU A 4 -6.93 -35.24 0.34
N GLN A 5 -7.64 -34.24 0.85
CA GLN A 5 -7.47 -32.86 0.41
C GLN A 5 -6.13 -32.39 0.96
N ASN A 6 -5.19 -32.23 0.04
CA ASN A 6 -3.88 -31.63 0.27
C ASN A 6 -4.12 -30.15 0.59
N ASP A 7 -4.27 -29.82 1.87
CA ASP A 7 -4.17 -28.44 2.37
C ASP A 7 -2.71 -27.99 2.24
N GLN A 8 -2.32 -27.58 1.03
CA GLN A 8 -1.17 -26.72 0.88
C GLN A 8 -1.56 -25.36 1.46
N GLU A 9 -1.18 -25.16 2.72
CA GLU A 9 -1.24 -23.88 3.43
C GLU A 9 -0.61 -22.79 2.53
N GLU A 10 -1.45 -21.95 1.90
CA GLU A 10 -0.99 -20.83 1.07
C GLU A 10 -0.12 -19.93 1.95
N ARG A 11 1.19 -19.91 1.71
CA ARG A 11 2.15 -19.05 2.43
C ARG A 11 1.93 -17.58 2.03
N GLY A 12 0.98 -16.93 2.68
CA GLY A 12 0.87 -15.47 2.65
C GLY A 12 2.03 -14.84 3.43
N ALA A 13 2.71 -13.84 2.86
CA ALA A 13 3.66 -13.00 3.61
C ALA A 13 3.22 -11.55 3.53
N LEU A 14 3.07 -10.89 4.68
CA LEU A 14 2.81 -9.47 4.74
C LEU A 14 4.09 -8.70 4.37
N ILE A 15 4.04 -7.94 3.28
CA ILE A 15 5.11 -7.02 2.89
C ILE A 15 4.61 -5.59 3.11
N VAL A 16 5.28 -4.87 4.01
CA VAL A 16 4.98 -3.47 4.31
C VAL A 16 6.01 -2.58 3.62
N PHE A 17 5.55 -1.43 3.13
CA PHE A 17 6.38 -0.37 2.56
C PHE A 17 6.12 0.95 3.29
N GLU A 18 7.11 1.78 3.54
CA GLU A 18 8.55 1.51 3.39
C GLU A 18 9.09 0.45 4.38
N ASP A 19 10.07 -0.35 3.96
CA ASP A 19 10.78 -1.25 4.89
C ASP A 19 11.84 -0.47 5.68
N ARG A 20 11.41 0.16 6.79
CA ARG A 20 12.24 0.97 7.69
C ARG A 20 13.45 0.23 8.30
N GLN A 21 13.52 -1.09 8.17
CA GLN A 21 14.66 -1.88 8.64
C GLN A 21 15.76 -2.06 7.57
N SER A 22 15.46 -1.74 6.31
CA SER A 22 16.46 -1.77 5.25
C SER A 22 17.34 -0.51 5.28
N PRO A 23 18.57 -0.54 4.75
CA PRO A 23 19.40 0.67 4.68
C PRO A 23 18.75 1.83 3.91
N VAL A 24 17.92 1.53 2.90
CA VAL A 24 17.15 2.54 2.14
C VAL A 24 15.99 3.05 2.97
N GLY A 25 15.25 2.15 3.65
CA GLY A 25 14.13 2.54 4.50
C GLY A 25 14.55 3.30 5.75
N GLU A 26 15.71 3.02 6.32
CA GLU A 26 16.29 3.83 7.41
C GLU A 26 16.53 5.27 6.94
N MET A 27 17.05 5.45 5.72
CA MET A 27 17.23 6.77 5.14
C MET A 27 15.89 7.51 4.96
N ILE A 28 14.85 6.82 4.50
CA ILE A 28 13.50 7.37 4.36
C ILE A 28 12.94 7.73 5.74
N ASP A 29 13.03 6.83 6.72
CA ASP A 29 12.53 7.01 8.09
C ASP A 29 13.14 8.26 8.76
N ARG A 30 14.45 8.44 8.63
CA ARG A 30 15.14 9.63 9.14
C ARG A 30 14.65 10.93 8.49
N TYR A 31 14.32 10.90 7.19
CA TYR A 31 13.72 12.05 6.53
C TYR A 31 12.30 12.33 7.03
N LEU A 32 11.47 11.29 7.17
CA LEU A 32 10.09 11.39 7.66
C LEU A 32 10.02 11.96 9.09
N ARG A 33 10.98 11.59 9.95
CA ARG A 33 11.12 12.14 11.30
C ARG A 33 11.73 13.55 11.35
N GLY A 34 12.16 14.09 10.21
CA GLY A 34 12.81 15.41 10.16
C GLY A 34 14.25 15.43 10.68
N GLU A 35 14.89 14.27 10.86
CA GLU A 35 16.28 14.18 11.34
C GLU A 35 17.30 14.56 10.27
N ILE A 36 16.93 14.37 9.00
CA ILE A 36 17.71 14.78 7.84
C ILE A 36 16.84 15.56 6.88
N ASP A 37 17.49 16.38 6.05
CA ASP A 37 16.87 17.03 4.91
C ASP A 37 17.37 16.41 3.61
N MET A 38 16.49 16.34 2.61
CA MET A 38 16.76 15.69 1.34
C MET A 38 15.90 16.32 0.25
N ASP A 39 16.46 16.44 -0.95
CA ASP A 39 15.69 16.82 -2.13
C ASP A 39 14.52 15.84 -2.36
N GLU A 40 13.34 16.37 -2.68
CA GLU A 40 12.11 15.59 -2.82
C GLU A 40 12.19 14.58 -3.99
N HIS A 41 12.94 14.90 -5.05
CA HIS A 41 13.16 13.97 -6.16
C HIS A 41 14.08 12.81 -5.74
N ALA A 42 15.10 13.09 -4.92
CA ALA A 42 15.96 12.05 -4.36
C ALA A 42 15.19 11.13 -3.40
N LEU A 43 14.37 11.69 -2.51
CA LEU A 43 13.48 10.93 -1.64
C LEU A 43 12.54 10.03 -2.45
N HIS A 44 11.96 10.57 -3.52
CA HIS A 44 11.07 9.82 -4.41
C HIS A 44 11.76 8.61 -5.06
N LEU A 45 13.03 8.75 -5.45
CA LEU A 45 13.84 7.64 -5.96
C LEU A 45 14.13 6.59 -4.87
N LEU A 46 14.36 7.00 -3.62
CA LEU A 46 14.54 6.06 -2.50
C LEU A 46 13.27 5.23 -2.24
N PHE A 47 12.08 5.85 -2.24
CA PHE A 47 10.82 5.12 -2.14
C PHE A 47 10.61 4.12 -3.28
N SER A 48 11.14 4.41 -4.47
CA SER A 48 11.10 3.49 -5.61
C SER A 48 12.11 2.36 -5.43
N ALA A 49 13.34 2.68 -5.00
CA ALA A 49 14.38 1.71 -4.71
C ALA A 49 13.95 0.70 -3.63
N ASP A 50 13.34 1.16 -2.53
CA ASP A 50 12.81 0.31 -1.45
C ASP A 50 11.86 -0.78 -1.99
N ARG A 51 10.96 -0.41 -2.91
CA ARG A 51 10.07 -1.35 -3.59
C ARG A 51 10.79 -2.33 -4.51
N PHE A 52 11.77 -1.86 -5.27
CA PHE A 52 12.59 -2.74 -6.12
C PHE A 52 13.42 -3.74 -5.32
N LEU A 53 13.92 -3.35 -4.15
CA LEU A 53 14.65 -4.26 -3.25
C LEU A 53 13.76 -5.44 -2.79
N LYS A 54 12.44 -5.23 -2.69
CA LYS A 54 11.46 -6.27 -2.38
C LYS A 54 10.91 -7.03 -3.60
N LYS A 55 11.31 -6.70 -4.84
CA LYS A 55 10.77 -7.29 -6.09
C LYS A 55 10.76 -8.83 -6.09
N LYS A 56 11.79 -9.48 -5.56
CA LYS A 56 11.83 -10.94 -5.45
C LYS A 56 10.75 -11.48 -4.51
N MET A 57 10.54 -10.83 -3.36
CA MET A 57 9.51 -11.19 -2.39
C MET A 57 8.10 -10.94 -2.94
N ILE A 58 7.89 -9.81 -3.63
CA ILE A 58 6.62 -9.46 -4.29
C ILE A 58 6.21 -10.54 -5.30
N LYS A 59 7.15 -11.13 -6.03
CA LYS A 59 6.86 -12.21 -6.99
C LYS A 59 6.45 -13.54 -6.33
N GLN A 60 6.79 -13.73 -5.07
CA GLN A 60 6.65 -15.02 -4.37
C GLN A 60 5.49 -15.04 -3.37
N HIS A 61 4.87 -13.88 -3.09
CA HIS A 61 3.89 -13.75 -2.02
C HIS A 61 2.75 -12.79 -2.40
N ILE A 62 1.60 -12.97 -1.76
CA ILE A 62 0.49 -12.01 -1.77
C ILE A 62 0.97 -10.72 -1.10
N VAL A 63 1.02 -9.63 -1.86
CA VAL A 63 1.40 -8.32 -1.33
C VAL A 63 0.15 -7.54 -0.97
N VAL A 64 -0.22 -7.56 0.32
CA VAL A 64 -1.22 -6.64 0.84
C VAL A 64 -0.53 -5.30 1.10
N LYS A 65 -0.59 -4.39 0.13
CA LYS A 65 -0.18 -3.01 0.35
C LYS A 65 -1.36 -2.25 0.95
N ILE A 66 -1.38 -2.14 2.28
CA ILE A 66 -2.37 -1.34 2.98
C ILE A 66 -1.95 0.13 2.83
N TYR A 67 -2.67 0.88 2.01
CA TYR A 67 -2.65 2.34 2.08
C TYR A 67 -3.52 2.75 3.27
N GLY A 68 -2.90 2.81 4.45
CA GLY A 68 -3.57 3.09 5.70
C GLY A 68 -3.00 2.26 6.85
N LYS A 69 -1.86 2.69 7.40
CA LYS A 69 -1.67 2.45 8.84
C LYS A 69 -2.78 3.18 9.57
N LYS A 70 -3.11 2.74 10.79
CA LYS A 70 -3.99 3.50 11.71
C LYS A 70 -3.57 4.97 11.63
N ASN A 71 -4.42 5.78 10.99
CA ASN A 71 -4.27 7.22 10.82
C ASN A 71 -3.24 7.82 9.88
N GLU A 72 -2.64 7.03 9.01
CA GLU A 72 -1.58 7.54 8.14
C GLU A 72 -1.98 7.27 6.69
N ILE A 73 -2.50 8.29 6.01
CA ILE A 73 -2.51 8.27 4.55
C ILE A 73 -1.05 8.53 4.15
N LEU A 74 -0.30 7.45 3.92
CA LEU A 74 1.09 7.51 3.49
C LEU A 74 1.12 7.91 2.02
N ILE A 75 1.34 9.19 1.77
CA ILE A 75 1.23 9.76 0.43
C ILE A 75 2.52 10.42 0.01
N ILE A 76 3.51 9.61 -0.29
CA ILE A 76 4.48 9.95 -1.35
C ILE A 76 4.70 8.76 -2.31
N ILE A 77 4.21 7.58 -1.94
CA ILE A 77 4.52 6.34 -2.63
C ILE A 77 3.66 6.13 -3.90
N ILE A 78 2.44 6.68 -4.00
CA ILE A 78 1.50 6.30 -5.08
C ILE A 78 1.80 6.95 -6.44
N VAL A 79 2.56 8.06 -6.48
CA VAL A 79 2.84 8.77 -7.75
C VAL A 79 3.80 8.00 -8.66
N PHE A 80 4.64 7.10 -8.10
CA PHE A 80 5.41 6.16 -8.91
C PHE A 80 4.79 4.77 -8.81
N ARG A 81 4.13 4.35 -9.89
CA ARG A 81 4.06 2.94 -10.27
C ARG A 81 5.42 2.61 -10.91
N PRO A 82 6.42 2.09 -10.19
CA PRO A 82 7.68 1.71 -10.81
C PRO A 82 7.42 0.65 -11.89
N ILE A 83 7.51 1.07 -13.14
CA ILE A 83 7.46 0.21 -14.32
C ILE A 83 8.43 -0.95 -14.10
N GLY A 84 7.99 -2.17 -14.39
CA GLY A 84 8.80 -3.36 -14.18
C GLY A 84 8.63 -4.03 -12.80
N LEU A 85 7.79 -3.53 -11.91
CA LEU A 85 7.27 -4.34 -10.80
C LEU A 85 6.08 -5.22 -11.26
N PRO A 86 5.82 -6.34 -10.57
CA PRO A 86 4.61 -7.13 -10.80
C PRO A 86 3.36 -6.26 -10.67
N LYS A 87 2.41 -6.46 -11.59
CA LYS A 87 1.10 -5.83 -11.54
C LYS A 87 0.29 -6.46 -10.40
N PRO A 88 -0.40 -5.67 -9.57
CA PRO A 88 -1.26 -6.22 -8.53
C PRO A 88 -2.51 -6.86 -9.14
N ASP A 89 -2.96 -7.98 -8.56
CA ASP A 89 -4.27 -8.59 -8.87
C ASP A 89 -5.42 -7.72 -8.33
N ILE A 90 -5.19 -7.06 -7.20
CA ILE A 90 -6.12 -6.13 -6.56
C ILE A 90 -5.36 -5.03 -5.80
N VAL A 91 -5.90 -3.82 -5.82
CA VAL A 91 -5.52 -2.69 -4.98
C VAL A 91 -6.74 -2.28 -4.16
N LEU A 92 -6.63 -2.42 -2.85
CA LEU A 92 -7.66 -1.97 -1.91
C LEU A 92 -7.34 -0.54 -1.47
N PHE A 93 -8.24 0.38 -1.77
CA PHE A 93 -8.14 1.78 -1.35
C PHE A 93 -9.12 2.07 -0.22
N PHE A 94 -8.58 2.24 0.98
CA PHE A 94 -9.38 2.51 2.17
C PHE A 94 -9.76 4.00 2.23
N GLN A 95 -11.03 4.28 1.95
CA GLN A 95 -11.58 5.62 2.03
C GLN A 95 -11.98 5.93 3.47
N VAL A 96 -11.32 6.91 4.07
CA VAL A 96 -11.63 7.39 5.42
C VAL A 96 -12.00 8.86 5.34
N SER A 97 -13.09 9.23 6.01
CA SER A 97 -13.49 10.62 6.17
C SER A 97 -12.46 11.39 7.02
N PRO A 98 -12.24 12.69 6.76
CA PRO A 98 -11.35 13.51 7.57
C PRO A 98 -11.67 13.48 9.07
N GLU A 99 -12.96 13.38 9.42
CA GLU A 99 -13.44 13.34 10.79
C GLU A 99 -13.05 12.04 11.50
N VAL A 100 -13.25 10.89 10.84
CA VAL A 100 -12.83 9.60 11.37
C VAL A 100 -11.31 9.52 11.42
N ALA A 101 -10.60 10.00 10.40
CA ALA A 101 -9.14 10.07 10.41
C ALA A 101 -8.62 10.94 11.56
N ALA A 102 -9.21 12.11 11.82
CA ALA A 102 -8.80 12.94 12.96
C ALA A 102 -8.96 12.22 14.32
N SER A 103 -9.96 11.35 14.43
CA SER A 103 -10.28 10.67 15.69
C SER A 103 -9.28 9.58 16.11
N ARG A 104 -8.55 8.93 15.19
CA ARG A 104 -7.72 7.75 15.54
C ARG A 104 -6.31 8.08 16.08
N GLY A 105 -5.99 9.36 16.33
CA GLY A 105 -4.71 9.85 16.85
C GLY A 105 -3.47 9.62 15.94
N GLY A 106 -2.33 10.23 16.24
CA GLY A 106 -1.06 9.92 15.53
C GLY A 106 -0.75 10.74 14.27
N PHE A 107 -1.69 11.55 13.78
CA PHE A 107 -1.44 12.46 12.65
C PHE A 107 -0.57 13.66 13.06
N GLY A 108 0.44 13.99 12.25
CA GLY A 108 1.28 15.17 12.39
C GLY A 108 2.63 14.91 13.05
N ASN A 109 2.99 13.64 13.25
CA ASN A 109 4.28 13.25 13.83
C ASN A 109 5.37 13.12 12.77
N GLU A 110 4.99 12.92 11.51
CA GLU A 110 5.93 12.83 10.39
C GLU A 110 5.80 14.03 9.44
N ARG A 111 6.90 14.33 8.74
CA ARG A 111 7.05 15.47 7.82
C ARG A 111 5.94 15.57 6.76
N LEU A 112 5.33 14.44 6.40
CA LEU A 112 4.32 14.32 5.34
C LEU A 112 2.88 14.34 5.86
N GLU A 113 2.69 14.54 7.15
CA GLU A 113 1.38 14.50 7.80
C GLU A 113 0.84 15.91 8.07
N THR A 114 0.83 16.74 7.03
CA THR A 114 0.27 18.10 7.11
C THR A 114 -1.10 18.16 6.43
N ALA A 115 -2.04 18.91 7.00
CA ALA A 115 -3.39 19.04 6.43
C ALA A 115 -3.36 19.56 4.98
N GLN A 116 -2.41 20.45 4.65
CA GLN A 116 -2.23 20.97 3.30
C GLN A 116 -1.83 19.85 2.32
N LEU A 117 -0.82 19.04 2.66
CA LEU A 117 -0.37 17.96 1.79
C LEU A 117 -1.46 16.91 1.61
N GLN A 118 -2.16 16.55 2.68
CA GLN A 118 -3.26 15.58 2.63
C GLN A 118 -4.41 16.06 1.72
N ALA A 119 -4.71 17.36 1.73
CA ALA A 119 -5.71 17.95 0.85
C ALA A 119 -5.30 17.89 -0.63
N GLU A 120 -4.03 18.17 -0.96
CA GLU A 120 -3.54 18.02 -2.34
C GLU A 120 -3.59 16.57 -2.81
N VAL A 121 -3.26 15.66 -1.91
CA VAL A 121 -3.34 14.25 -2.20
C VAL A 121 -4.76 13.80 -2.50
N ALA A 122 -5.73 14.24 -1.69
CA ALA A 122 -7.12 13.85 -1.88
C ALA A 122 -7.62 14.20 -3.30
N LYS A 123 -7.03 15.23 -3.92
CA LYS A 123 -7.29 15.60 -5.32
C LYS A 123 -6.60 14.69 -6.33
N VAL A 124 -5.38 14.22 -6.04
CA VAL A 124 -4.57 13.39 -6.96
C VAL A 124 -4.95 11.91 -6.90
N MET A 125 -5.27 11.34 -5.73
CA MET A 125 -5.55 9.90 -5.60
C MET A 125 -6.58 9.35 -6.59
N PRO A 126 -7.72 10.02 -6.85
CA PRO A 126 -8.70 9.53 -7.81
C PRO A 126 -8.15 9.38 -9.23
N THR A 127 -7.13 10.14 -9.61
CA THR A 127 -6.54 10.10 -10.96
C THR A 127 -5.60 8.92 -11.17
N LEU A 128 -5.13 8.29 -10.08
CA LEU A 128 -4.24 7.13 -10.11
C LEU A 128 -5.00 5.80 -10.18
N ARG A 129 -6.33 5.86 -10.05
CA ARG A 129 -7.24 4.71 -10.08
C ARG A 129 -7.18 4.00 -11.42
N ASP A 130 -7.08 2.68 -11.35
CA ASP A 130 -7.23 1.78 -12.50
C ASP A 130 -8.35 0.78 -12.19
N ASP A 131 -9.49 0.92 -12.85
CA ASP A 131 -10.68 0.09 -12.61
C ASP A 131 -10.46 -1.41 -12.86
N ALA A 132 -9.39 -1.78 -13.56
CA ALA A 132 -9.06 -3.19 -13.80
C ALA A 132 -8.71 -3.95 -12.50
N PHE A 133 -8.14 -3.27 -11.51
CA PHE A 133 -7.69 -3.90 -10.25
C PHE A 133 -7.94 -3.05 -9.00
N TRP A 134 -8.43 -1.82 -9.11
CA TRP A 134 -8.71 -0.94 -7.96
C TRP A 134 -10.09 -1.19 -7.37
N LYS A 135 -10.18 -1.37 -6.05
CA LYS A 135 -11.42 -1.47 -5.27
C LYS A 135 -11.36 -0.49 -4.09
N SER A 136 -12.36 0.37 -3.98
CA SER A 136 -12.51 1.24 -2.81
C SER A 136 -13.23 0.49 -1.69
N VAL A 137 -12.72 0.64 -0.46
CA VAL A 137 -13.28 0.04 0.76
C VAL A 137 -13.62 1.16 1.72
N ASN A 138 -14.85 1.17 2.27
CA ASN A 138 -15.25 2.20 3.22
C ASN A 138 -14.63 1.96 4.59
N ALA A 139 -13.60 2.73 4.91
CA ALA A 139 -12.88 2.62 6.18
C ALA A 139 -13.52 3.43 7.32
N ASP A 140 -14.64 4.13 7.11
CA ASP A 140 -15.42 4.76 8.18
C ASP A 140 -16.25 3.74 8.98
N ALA A 141 -16.50 2.56 8.38
CA ALA A 141 -17.26 1.49 9.01
C ALA A 141 -16.52 0.86 10.22
N ALA A 142 -17.26 0.08 11.01
CA ALA A 142 -16.67 -0.71 12.09
C ALA A 142 -15.66 -1.72 11.54
N LEU A 143 -14.58 -1.98 12.29
CA LEU A 143 -13.49 -2.88 11.88
C LEU A 143 -13.98 -4.22 11.33
N ALA A 144 -14.94 -4.87 12.01
CA ALA A 144 -15.50 -6.14 11.57
C ALA A 144 -16.21 -6.07 10.21
N ALA A 145 -16.83 -4.93 9.88
CA ALA A 145 -17.46 -4.73 8.57
C ALA A 145 -16.41 -4.55 7.48
N VAL A 146 -15.35 -3.77 7.76
CA VAL A 146 -14.21 -3.58 6.86
C VAL A 146 -13.50 -4.91 6.60
N GLU A 147 -13.22 -5.69 7.65
CA GLU A 147 -12.60 -7.03 7.53
C GLU A 147 -13.44 -7.97 6.67
N LYS A 148 -14.77 -7.98 6.87
CA LYS A 148 -15.68 -8.78 6.06
C LYS A 148 -15.64 -8.39 4.58
N GLU A 149 -15.65 -7.09 4.28
CA GLU A 149 -15.58 -6.58 2.91
C GLU A 149 -14.25 -6.95 2.24
N VAL A 150 -13.12 -6.75 2.94
CA VAL A 150 -11.78 -7.12 2.47
C VAL A 150 -11.70 -8.62 2.21
N PHE A 151 -12.22 -9.45 3.12
CA PHE A 151 -12.22 -10.90 2.96
C PHE A 151 -13.05 -11.34 1.76
N GLN A 152 -14.22 -10.73 1.55
CA GLN A 152 -15.04 -11.00 0.38
C GLN A 152 -14.27 -10.69 -0.92
N LEU A 153 -13.69 -9.49 -1.02
CA LEU A 153 -12.89 -9.08 -2.19
C LEU A 153 -11.72 -10.03 -2.44
N TYR A 154 -11.07 -10.52 -1.38
CA TYR A 154 -10.00 -11.51 -1.47
C TYR A 154 -10.47 -12.87 -1.98
N THR A 155 -11.66 -13.34 -1.57
CA THR A 155 -12.21 -14.63 -2.03
C THR A 155 -12.63 -14.60 -3.49
N GLU A 156 -13.00 -13.44 -4.01
CA GLU A 156 -13.43 -13.24 -5.41
C GLU A 156 -12.26 -13.09 -6.40
N LEU A 157 -11.00 -13.11 -5.93
CA LEU A 157 -9.83 -12.99 -6.79
C LEU A 157 -9.65 -14.18 -7.73
N ASP A 158 -9.54 -13.89 -9.03
CA ASP A 158 -9.18 -14.86 -10.05
C ASP A 158 -7.67 -15.14 -10.02
N ARG A 159 -7.29 -16.26 -9.39
CA ARG A 159 -5.91 -16.72 -9.25
C ARG A 159 -5.41 -17.53 -10.45
N SER A 160 -6.22 -17.71 -11.50
CA SER A 160 -5.83 -18.51 -12.66
C SER A 160 -4.91 -17.77 -13.64
N LYS A 161 -4.85 -16.43 -13.53
CA LYS A 161 -4.07 -15.58 -14.43
C LYS A 161 -2.58 -15.59 -14.08
N PRO A 162 -1.68 -15.56 -15.08
CA PRO A 162 -0.26 -15.41 -14.84
C PRO A 162 0.06 -14.01 -14.30
N LEU A 163 1.13 -13.89 -13.50
CA LEU A 163 1.62 -12.60 -13.01
C LEU A 163 2.02 -11.69 -14.17
N GLU A 164 1.29 -10.59 -14.35
CA GLU A 164 1.62 -9.52 -15.29
C GLU A 164 2.66 -8.56 -14.69
N VAL A 165 3.29 -7.75 -15.55
CA VAL A 165 4.22 -6.69 -15.16
C VAL A 165 3.60 -5.34 -15.50
N LEU A 166 3.83 -4.33 -14.67
CA LEU A 166 3.43 -2.96 -14.98
C LEU A 166 4.30 -2.43 -16.13
N GLU A 167 3.71 -2.28 -17.32
CA GLU A 167 4.40 -1.84 -18.54
C GLU A 167 4.27 -0.34 -18.82
N LYS A 168 3.25 0.33 -18.25
CA LYS A 168 2.95 1.76 -18.48
C LYS A 168 2.44 2.43 -17.20
N ILE A 169 2.61 3.75 -17.14
CA ILE A 169 2.06 4.62 -16.08
C ILE A 169 0.58 4.83 -16.33
#